data_AF-A0A1I7IUB4-F1
#
_entry.id   AF-A0A1I7IUB4-F1
#
_cell.length_a   1.000
_cell.length_b   1.000
_cell.length_c   1.000
_cell.angle_alpha   90.00
_cell.angle_beta   90.00
_cell.angle_gamma   90.00
#
_symmetry.space_group_name_H-M   'P 1'
#
loop_
_entity.id
_entity.type
_entity.pdbx_description
1 polymer ?
#
loop_
_entity_poly.entity_id
_entity_poly.type
_entity_poly.pdbx_seq_one_letter_code
_entity_poly.pdbx_strand_id
1 'polypeptide(L)' 'MATIWQRKPAPGLLLHSDRGSQYASFEYPSLLDQHGIRCSMSRKDNCWDNAVMERFFLNLKMERV' A
#
# COMPACT_ATOMS: atom_id res chain seq x y z
N MET A 1 9.55 -1.79 -2.65
CA MET A 1 10.14 -2.29 -3.92
C MET A 1 10.95 -3.56 -3.77
N ALA A 2 11.77 -3.73 -2.73
CA ALA A 2 12.50 -4.98 -2.47
C ALA A 2 11.62 -6.25 -2.49
N THR A 3 10.38 -6.16 -2.02
CA THR A 3 9.44 -7.30 -2.00
C THR A 3 9.03 -7.80 -3.39
N ILE A 4 8.95 -6.93 -4.40
CA ILE A 4 8.61 -7.33 -5.78
C ILE A 4 9.74 -8.20 -6.33
N TRP A 5 10.99 -7.77 -6.13
CA TRP A 5 12.18 -8.51 -6.57
C TRP A 5 12.35 -9.85 -5.86
N GLN A 6 12.03 -9.90 -4.57
CA GLN A 6 12.13 -11.13 -3.77
C GLN A 6 11.00 -12.13 -4.07
N ARG A 7 9.76 -11.65 -4.25
CA ARG A 7 8.58 -12.53 -4.34
C ARG A 7 8.06 -12.75 -5.76
N LYS A 8 8.46 -11.92 -6.74
CA LYS A 8 8.08 -12.02 -8.15
C LYS A 8 6.59 -12.35 -8.34
N PRO A 9 5.69 -11.49 -7.84
CA PRO A 9 4.26 -11.76 -7.89
C PRO A 9 3.76 -11.90 -9.34
N ALA A 10 2.74 -12.72 -9.53
CA ALA A 10 2.09 -12.86 -10.83
C ALA A 10 1.37 -11.54 -11.22
N PRO A 11 1.24 -11.26 -12.54
CA PRO A 11 0.44 -10.14 -13.03
C PRO A 11 -1.01 -10.22 -12.51
N GLY A 12 -1.59 -9.07 -12.20
CA GLY A 12 -2.95 -8.97 -11.65
C GLY A 12 -3.03 -8.87 -10.12
N LEU A 13 -1.89 -8.85 -9.42
CA LEU A 13 -1.85 -8.56 -7.99
C LEU A 13 -2.47 -7.18 -7.70
N LEU A 14 -3.43 -7.13 -6.77
CA LEU A 14 -3.99 -5.87 -6.27
C LEU A 14 -3.17 -5.39 -5.07
N LEU A 15 -2.58 -4.21 -5.18
CA LEU A 15 -1.93 -3.54 -4.06
C LEU A 15 -2.85 -2.41 -3.55
N HIS A 16 -3.40 -2.57 -2.35
CA HIS A 16 -4.18 -1.51 -1.70
C HIS A 16 -3.30 -0.66 -0.77
N SER A 17 -3.37 0.65 -0.91
CA SER A 17 -2.60 1.64 -0.17
C SER A 17 -3.49 2.78 0.29
N ASP A 18 -3.08 3.51 1.33
CA ASP A 18 -3.61 4.84 1.55
C ASP A 18 -3.17 5.80 0.44
N ARG A 19 -3.68 7.03 0.47
CA ARG A 19 -3.30 8.11 -0.46
C ARG A 19 -2.19 9.00 0.13
N GLY A 20 -1.22 8.42 0.83
CA GLY A 20 -0.03 9.15 1.28
C GLY A 20 0.75 9.75 0.11
N SER A 21 1.48 10.84 0.36
CA SER A 21 2.25 11.56 -0.68
C SER A 21 3.25 10.67 -1.42
N GLN A 22 3.81 9.68 -0.74
CA GLN A 22 4.71 8.68 -1.33
C GLN A 22 3.99 7.78 -2.35
N TYR A 23 2.79 7.32 -2.03
CA TYR A 23 2.01 6.40 -2.85
C TYR A 23 1.25 7.12 -3.96
N ALA A 24 0.86 8.36 -3.73
CA ALA A 24 0.23 9.25 -4.71
C ALA A 24 1.23 9.92 -5.68
N SER A 25 2.54 9.72 -5.49
CA SER A 25 3.57 10.18 -6.44
C SER A 25 3.39 9.49 -7.80
N PHE A 26 3.87 10.09 -8.89
CA PHE A 26 3.75 9.49 -10.23
C PHE A 26 4.64 8.25 -10.39
N GLU A 27 5.82 8.26 -9.77
CA GLU A 27 6.82 7.20 -9.88
C GLU A 27 6.32 5.86 -9.31
N TYR A 28 5.52 5.90 -8.24
CA TYR A 28 5.07 4.71 -7.54
C TYR A 28 4.06 3.87 -8.35
N PRO A 29 2.95 4.43 -8.88
CA PRO A 29 2.04 3.72 -9.79
C PRO A 29 2.73 3.28 -11.08
N SER A 30 3.61 4.09 -11.67
CA SER A 30 4.33 3.70 -12.90
C SER A 30 5.18 2.45 -12.69
N LEU A 31 5.84 2.33 -11.55
CA LEU A 31 6.62 1.14 -11.22
C LEU A 31 5.74 -0.09 -10.98
N LEU A 32 4.57 0.07 -10.38
CA LEU A 32 3.62 -1.03 -10.19
C LEU A 32 3.05 -1.53 -11.52
N ASP A 33 2.74 -0.62 -12.43
CA ASP A 33 2.24 -0.94 -13.78
C ASP A 33 3.26 -1.75 -14.59
N GLN A 34 4.54 -1.38 -14.52
CA GLN A 34 5.64 -2.14 -15.14
C GLN A 34 5.72 -3.60 -14.66
N HIS A 35 5.27 -3.86 -13.43
CA HIS A 35 5.24 -5.20 -12.85
C HIS A 35 3.87 -5.88 -12.93
N GLY A 36 2.90 -5.28 -13.65
CA GLY A 36 1.55 -5.81 -13.79
C GLY A 36 0.75 -5.81 -12.47
N ILE A 37 1.11 -4.93 -11.52
CA ILE A 37 0.46 -4.80 -10.22
C ILE A 37 -0.56 -3.67 -10.31
N ARG A 38 -1.82 -3.97 -9.98
CA ARG A 38 -2.88 -2.97 -9.96
C ARG A 38 -2.89 -2.22 -8.64
N CYS A 39 -2.54 -0.93 -8.67
CA CYS A 39 -2.64 -0.07 -7.49
C CYS A 39 -4.10 0.31 -7.21
N SER A 40 -4.53 0.15 -5.97
CA SER A 40 -5.81 0.62 -5.43
C SER A 40 -5.50 1.55 -4.27
N MET A 41 -6.05 2.76 -4.28
CA MET A 41 -5.82 3.72 -3.21
C MET A 41 -7.13 4.05 -2.49
N SER A 42 -7.05 4.31 -1.19
CA SER A 42 -8.16 4.85 -0.40
C SER A 42 -8.68 6.18 -0.99
N ARG A 43 -9.95 6.48 -0.75
CA ARG A 43 -10.54 7.75 -1.19
C ARG A 43 -9.92 8.93 -0.43
N LYS A 44 -9.91 10.10 -1.08
CA LYS A 44 -9.55 11.35 -0.39
C LYS A 44 -10.58 11.59 0.71
N ASP A 45 -10.11 11.98 1.90
CA ASP A 45 -10.92 12.32 3.07
C ASP A 45 -11.79 11.17 3.64
N ASN A 46 -11.42 9.91 3.37
CA ASN A 46 -12.08 8.73 3.95
C ASN A 46 -11.13 7.95 4.88
N CYS A 47 -11.14 8.28 6.18
CA CYS A 47 -10.32 7.60 7.19
C CYS A 47 -10.74 6.15 7.44
N TRP A 48 -11.99 5.77 7.12
CA TRP A 48 -12.51 4.42 7.34
C TRP A 48 -11.79 3.36 6.50
N ASP A 49 -11.32 3.73 5.30
CA ASP A 49 -10.57 2.82 4.41
C ASP A 49 -9.24 2.39 5.06
N ASN A 50 -8.63 3.24 5.88
CA ASN A 50 -7.34 2.99 6.53
C ASN A 50 -7.45 2.59 8.02
N ALA A 51 -8.62 2.75 8.64
CA ALA A 51 -8.82 2.55 10.08
C ALA A 51 -8.38 1.15 10.58
N VAL A 52 -8.56 0.11 9.77
CA VAL A 52 -8.12 -1.26 10.10
C VAL A 52 -6.59 -1.34 10.19
N MET A 53 -5.88 -0.73 9.23
CA MET A 53 -4.42 -0.69 9.22
C MET A 53 -3.89 0.17 10.36
N GLU A 54 -4.51 1.32 10.63
CA GLU A 54 -4.14 2.19 11.75
C GLU A 54 -4.27 1.47 13.10
N ARG A 55 -5.38 0.74 13.30
CA ARG A 55 -5.59 -0.05 14.52
C ARG A 55 -4.56 -1.18 14.66
N PHE A 56 -4.22 -1.86 13.57
CA PHE A 56 -3.19 -2.89 13.58
C PHE A 56 -1.82 -2.31 13.99
N PHE A 57 -1.41 -1.18 13.40
CA PHE A 57 -0.14 -0.54 13.77
C PHE A 57 -0.16 0.06 15.18
N LEU A 58 -1.31 0.51 15.66
CA LEU A 58 -1.47 0.93 17.05
C LEU A 58 -1.19 -0.23 18.01
N ASN A 59 -1.80 -1.40 17.78
CA ASN A 59 -1.56 -2.59 18.58
C ASN A 59 -0.06 -2.95 18.62
N LEU A 60 0.62 -2.95 17.46
CA LEU A 60 2.06 -3.24 17.39
C LEU A 60 2.94 -2.24 18.16
N LYS A 61 2.52 -0.97 18.25
CA LYS A 61 3.25 0.04 19.02
C LYS A 61 3.02 -0.14 20.52
N MET A 62 1.81 -0.53 20.91
CA MET A 62 1.45 -0.78 22.31
C MET A 62 2.08 -2.07 22.87
N GLU A 63 2.24 -3.10 22.03
CA GLU A 63 2.92 -4.34 22.40
C GLU A 63 4.45 -4.20 22.47
N ARG A 64 5.01 -3.09 21.97
CA ARG A 64 6.45 -2.77 22.02
C ARG A 64 6.79 -1.82 23.19
N VAL A 65 6.02 -1.89 24.27
CA VAL A 65 6.30 -1.24 25.56
C VAL A 65 6.79 -2.28 26.55
#